data_AF-A0A1E4EML6-F1
#
_entry.id   AF-A0A1E4EML6-F1
#
_cell.length_a   1.000
_cell.length_b   1.000
_cell.length_c   1.000
_cell.angle_alpha   90.00
_cell.angle_beta   90.00
_cell.angle_gamma   90.00
#
_symmetry.space_group_name_H-M   'P 1'
#
loop_
_entity.id
_entity.type
_entity.pdbx_description
1 polymer ?
#
loop_
_entity_poly.entity_id
_entity_poly.type
_entity_poly.pdbx_seq_one_letter_code
_entity_poly.pdbx_strand_id
1 'polypeptide(L)'
;MILALFMVTFISILTLAFLGSAPLGYRTALNAVFEQQSRWLARAGIEDARLKLERDANFPPPLGDEGKFYTYSEELHPLGGGEALGTFDVIIDQSLKEAPYSLVRITSTGRLVRQNEEIRKTVRVELDISPTDRRAGHETEENPNFFKIVNWNEEVQQ
;
A
#
# COMPACT_ATOMS: atom_id res chain seq x y z
N MET A 1 43.78 46.50 1.43
CA MET A 1 43.29 45.74 0.25
C MET A 1 43.38 44.23 0.42
N ILE A 2 44.51 43.68 0.89
CA ILE A 2 44.68 42.21 1.09
C ILE A 2 43.61 41.60 1.99
N LEU A 3 43.24 42.26 3.10
CA LEU A 3 42.23 41.77 4.04
C LEU A 3 40.81 41.72 3.43
N ALA A 4 40.47 42.68 2.58
CA ALA A 4 39.18 42.70 1.87
C ALA A 4 39.10 41.55 0.86
N LEU A 5 40.19 41.27 0.15
CA LEU A 5 40.25 40.17 -0.81
C LEU A 5 40.10 38.82 -0.11
N PHE A 6 40.78 38.64 1.04
CA PHE A 6 40.64 37.45 1.88
C PHE A 6 39.21 37.24 2.37
N MET A 7 38.57 38.32 2.84
CA MET A 7 37.19 38.28 3.32
C MET A 7 36.21 37.90 2.21
N VAL A 8 36.36 38.45 1.00
CA VAL A 8 35.53 38.08 -0.15
C VAL A 8 35.71 36.61 -0.52
N THR A 9 36.95 36.11 -0.62
CA THR A 9 37.19 34.69 -0.89
C THR A 9 36.61 33.77 0.19
N PHE A 10 36.71 34.16 1.46
CA PHE A 10 36.18 33.38 2.56
C PHE A 10 34.64 33.31 2.50
N ILE A 11 33.98 34.43 2.23
CA ILE A 11 32.53 34.48 2.03
C ILE A 11 32.13 33.62 0.82
N SER A 12 32.85 33.71 -0.31
CA SER A 12 32.56 32.90 -1.50
C SER A 12 32.65 31.39 -1.23
N ILE A 13 33.67 30.93 -0.51
CA ILE A 13 33.83 29.52 -0.14
C ILE A 13 32.67 29.06 0.75
N LEU A 14 32.26 29.87 1.73
CA LEU A 14 31.12 29.56 2.59
C LEU A 14 29.82 29.47 1.78
N THR A 15 29.54 30.45 0.91
CA THR A 15 28.31 30.42 0.08
C THR A 15 28.23 29.18 -0.79
N LEU A 16 29.36 28.75 -1.39
CA LEU A 16 29.43 27.51 -2.16
C LEU A 16 29.19 26.25 -1.30
N ALA A 17 29.75 26.21 -0.09
CA ALA A 17 29.53 25.10 0.84
C ALA A 17 28.06 24.98 1.25
N PHE A 18 27.37 26.10 1.51
CA PHE A 18 25.94 26.12 1.81
C PHE A 18 25.06 25.76 0.60
N LEU A 19 25.46 26.16 -0.60
CA LEU A 19 24.72 25.79 -1.82
C LEU A 19 24.81 24.29 -2.10
N GLY A 20 25.92 23.65 -1.72
CA GLY A 20 26.14 22.21 -1.87
C GLY A 20 25.32 21.31 -0.93
N SER A 21 24.72 21.83 0.14
CA SER A 21 23.97 21.02 1.13
C SER A 21 22.47 20.87 0.85
N ALA A 22 21.90 21.74 -0.01
CA ALA A 22 20.50 21.66 -0.45
C ALA A 22 20.05 20.36 -1.16
N PRO A 23 20.86 19.69 -2.01
CA PRO A 23 20.37 18.54 -2.78
C PRO A 23 20.07 17.30 -1.95
N LEU A 24 20.68 17.14 -0.76
CA LEU A 24 20.41 15.99 0.11
C LEU A 24 19.00 16.02 0.69
N GLY A 25 18.54 17.19 1.16
CA GLY A 25 17.19 17.36 1.70
C GLY A 25 16.08 17.18 0.66
N TYR A 26 16.35 17.55 -0.59
CA TYR A 26 15.37 17.37 -1.66
C TYR A 26 15.12 15.90 -2.01
N ARG A 27 16.19 15.09 -2.06
CA ARG A 27 16.07 13.65 -2.35
C ARG A 27 15.31 12.90 -1.26
N THR A 28 15.56 13.22 0.01
CA THR A 28 14.85 12.58 1.13
C THR A 28 13.37 12.97 1.16
N ALA A 29 13.05 14.24 0.94
CA ALA A 29 11.66 14.70 0.86
C ALA A 29 10.90 14.03 -0.29
N LEU A 30 11.53 13.91 -1.46
CA LEU A 30 10.95 13.21 -2.60
C LEU A 30 10.71 11.72 -2.30
N ASN A 31 11.69 11.02 -1.74
CA ASN A 31 11.52 9.61 -1.38
C ASN A 31 10.35 9.40 -0.43
N ALA A 32 10.19 10.27 0.58
CA ALA A 32 9.05 10.21 1.49
C ALA A 32 7.69 10.37 0.76
N VAL A 33 7.61 11.24 -0.24
CA VAL A 33 6.38 11.39 -1.06
C VAL A 33 6.08 10.12 -1.83
N PHE A 34 7.09 9.50 -2.46
CA PHE A 34 6.89 8.27 -3.24
C PHE A 34 6.60 7.04 -2.37
N GLU A 35 7.19 6.97 -1.18
CA GLU A 35 6.85 5.96 -0.19
C GLU A 35 5.40 6.09 0.27
N GLN A 36 4.90 7.32 0.44
CA GLN A 36 3.49 7.52 0.71
C GLN A 36 2.64 7.10 -0.49
N GLN A 37 2.97 7.55 -1.71
CA GLN A 37 2.21 7.19 -2.92
C GLN A 37 2.10 5.67 -3.13
N SER A 38 3.20 4.92 -2.98
CA SER A 38 3.17 3.45 -3.03
C SER A 38 2.30 2.83 -1.93
N ARG A 39 2.27 3.42 -0.72
CA ARG A 39 1.34 3.01 0.33
C ARG A 39 -0.13 3.29 -0.04
N TRP A 40 -0.42 4.43 -0.65
CA TRP A 40 -1.77 4.75 -1.14
C TRP A 40 -2.21 3.76 -2.24
N LEU A 41 -1.31 3.38 -3.15
CA LEU A 41 -1.56 2.34 -4.15
C LEU A 41 -1.87 0.98 -3.50
N ALA A 42 -1.09 0.58 -2.50
CA ALA A 42 -1.35 -0.65 -1.75
C ALA A 42 -2.75 -0.62 -1.12
N ARG A 43 -3.12 0.48 -0.46
CA ARG A 43 -4.45 0.66 0.13
C ARG A 43 -5.58 0.64 -0.91
N ALA A 44 -5.35 1.22 -2.08
CA ALA A 44 -6.32 1.15 -3.19
C ALA A 44 -6.58 -0.30 -3.60
N GLY A 45 -5.53 -1.13 -3.70
CA GLY A 45 -5.70 -2.56 -3.98
C GLY A 45 -6.46 -3.33 -2.89
N ILE A 46 -6.30 -2.95 -1.62
CA ILE A 46 -7.10 -3.54 -0.53
C ILE A 46 -8.59 -3.20 -0.68
N GLU A 47 -8.91 -1.94 -0.92
CA GLU A 47 -10.31 -1.51 -1.07
C GLU A 47 -10.96 -2.08 -2.32
N ASP A 48 -10.23 -2.13 -3.43
CA ASP A 48 -10.69 -2.77 -4.66
C ASP A 48 -11.02 -4.26 -4.42
N ALA A 49 -10.13 -5.00 -3.76
CA ALA A 49 -10.36 -6.40 -3.42
C ALA A 49 -11.56 -6.59 -2.48
N ARG A 50 -11.69 -5.72 -1.46
CA ARG A 50 -12.84 -5.71 -0.54
C ARG A 50 -14.15 -5.49 -1.29
N LEU A 51 -14.21 -4.51 -2.18
CA LEU A 51 -15.40 -4.21 -2.97
C LEU A 51 -15.75 -5.32 -3.94
N LYS A 52 -14.75 -5.98 -4.55
CA LYS A 52 -14.94 -7.16 -5.41
C LYS A 52 -15.53 -8.33 -4.61
N LEU A 53 -15.00 -8.59 -3.41
CA LEU A 53 -15.53 -9.61 -2.48
C LEU A 53 -16.96 -9.31 -2.01
N GLU A 54 -17.25 -8.04 -1.70
CA GLU A 54 -18.58 -7.60 -1.25
C GLU A 54 -19.63 -7.70 -2.37
N ARG A 55 -19.24 -7.37 -3.60
CA ARG A 55 -20.15 -7.32 -4.75
C ARG A 55 -20.35 -8.66 -5.45
N ASP A 56 -19.34 -9.52 -5.46
CA ASP A 56 -19.37 -10.80 -6.15
C ASP A 56 -19.03 -11.96 -5.19
N ALA A 57 -20.06 -12.75 -4.85
CA ALA A 57 -19.92 -13.92 -4.00
C ALA A 57 -19.04 -15.03 -4.63
N ASN A 58 -18.86 -15.02 -5.95
CA ASN A 58 -17.99 -15.96 -6.65
C ASN A 58 -16.55 -15.46 -6.77
N PHE A 59 -16.24 -14.27 -6.25
CA PHE A 59 -14.88 -13.74 -6.22
C PHE A 59 -14.18 -14.12 -4.90
N PRO A 60 -12.88 -14.47 -4.96
CA PRO A 60 -12.14 -14.91 -6.13
C PRO A 60 -12.69 -16.22 -6.71
N PRO A 61 -12.53 -16.46 -8.02
CA PRO A 61 -13.04 -17.66 -8.67
C PRO A 61 -12.48 -18.92 -8.00
N PRO A 62 -13.24 -20.03 -7.94
CA PRO A 62 -12.80 -21.27 -7.33
C PRO A 62 -11.55 -21.79 -8.08
N LEU A 63 -10.43 -21.86 -7.38
CA LEU A 63 -9.13 -22.25 -7.93
C LEU A 63 -8.93 -23.77 -7.86
N GLY A 64 -9.76 -24.56 -8.55
CA GLY A 64 -9.66 -26.03 -8.51
C GLY A 64 -9.59 -26.62 -7.09
N ASP A 65 -9.09 -27.85 -6.95
CA ASP A 65 -9.12 -28.57 -5.66
C ASP A 65 -8.10 -28.07 -4.60
N GLU A 66 -7.13 -27.22 -4.97
CA GLU A 66 -6.02 -26.86 -4.05
C GLU A 66 -5.70 -25.36 -3.94
N GLY A 67 -6.27 -24.50 -4.77
CA GLY A 67 -5.89 -23.10 -4.81
C GLY A 67 -6.47 -22.29 -3.65
N LYS A 68 -5.66 -22.07 -2.60
CA LYS A 68 -6.00 -21.17 -1.48
C LYS A 68 -5.66 -19.71 -1.73
N PHE A 69 -4.89 -19.44 -2.79
CA PHE A 69 -4.33 -18.12 -3.08
C PHE A 69 -4.77 -17.66 -4.47
N TYR A 70 -5.48 -16.54 -4.52
CA TYR A 70 -5.77 -15.84 -5.77
C TYR A 70 -4.87 -14.60 -5.88
N THR A 71 -4.39 -14.29 -7.07
CA THR A 71 -3.54 -13.12 -7.29
C THR A 71 -3.96 -12.39 -8.56
N TYR A 72 -4.00 -11.06 -8.49
CA TYR A 72 -4.20 -10.20 -9.65
C TYR A 72 -3.41 -8.91 -9.51
N SER A 73 -3.20 -8.23 -10.63
CA SER A 73 -2.50 -6.94 -10.70
C SER A 73 -3.33 -5.98 -11.53
N GLU A 74 -3.37 -4.72 -11.13
CA GLU A 74 -4.13 -3.68 -11.80
C GLU A 74 -3.37 -2.35 -11.81
N GLU A 75 -3.49 -1.59 -12.91
CA GLU A 75 -2.91 -0.26 -13.06
C GLU A 75 -3.91 0.81 -12.62
N LEU A 76 -3.45 1.76 -11.81
CA LEU A 76 -4.28 2.87 -11.36
C LEU A 76 -4.10 4.06 -12.31
N HIS A 77 -5.19 4.47 -12.96
CA HIS A 77 -5.20 5.64 -13.84
C HIS A 77 -5.86 6.85 -13.16
N PRO A 78 -5.47 8.09 -13.52
CA PRO A 78 -6.10 9.30 -13.03
C PRO A 78 -7.55 9.43 -13.52
N LEU A 79 -8.39 10.13 -12.75
CA LEU A 79 -9.76 10.45 -13.13
C LEU A 79 -9.74 11.36 -14.39
N GLY A 80 -10.22 10.83 -15.52
CA GLY A 80 -10.16 11.50 -16.82
C GLY A 80 -9.28 10.79 -17.86
N GLY A 81 -8.62 9.69 -17.47
CA GLY A 81 -7.71 8.95 -18.34
C GLY A 81 -6.31 9.58 -18.39
N GLY A 82 -5.34 8.81 -18.85
CA GLY A 82 -3.93 9.20 -18.91
C GLY A 82 -2.99 8.07 -18.55
N GLU A 83 -1.71 8.42 -18.40
CA GLU A 83 -0.68 7.47 -17.96
C GLU A 83 -1.01 6.91 -16.57
N ALA A 84 -0.65 5.64 -16.35
CA ALA A 84 -0.84 4.98 -15.07
C ALA A 84 -0.02 5.70 -13.98
N LEU A 85 -0.67 5.99 -12.84
CA LEU A 85 -0.05 6.54 -11.64
C LEU A 85 0.84 5.50 -10.93
N GLY A 86 0.58 4.22 -11.18
CA GLY A 86 1.30 3.09 -10.64
C GLY A 86 0.49 1.81 -10.77
N THR A 87 1.01 0.73 -10.19
CA THR A 87 0.38 -0.59 -10.24
C THR A 87 0.26 -1.11 -8.83
N PHE A 88 -0.76 -1.90 -8.55
CA PHE A 88 -0.82 -2.68 -7.32
C PHE A 88 -1.05 -4.16 -7.63
N ASP A 89 -0.43 -5.03 -6.83
CA ASP A 89 -0.62 -6.47 -6.87
C ASP A 89 -1.37 -6.90 -5.62
N VAL A 90 -2.47 -7.63 -5.79
CA VAL A 90 -3.28 -8.15 -4.69
C VAL A 90 -3.17 -9.67 -4.64
N ILE A 91 -2.96 -10.19 -3.43
CA ILE A 91 -3.01 -11.59 -3.09
C ILE A 91 -4.16 -11.79 -2.09
N ILE A 92 -5.11 -12.65 -2.44
CA ILE A 92 -6.23 -13.05 -1.58
C ILE A 92 -5.94 -14.47 -1.08
N ASP A 93 -5.74 -14.60 0.22
CA ASP A 93 -5.52 -15.85 0.94
C ASP A 93 -6.82 -16.29 1.63
N GLN A 94 -7.37 -17.40 1.15
CA GLN A 94 -8.60 -18.02 1.63
C GLN A 94 -8.34 -19.18 2.61
N SER A 95 -7.11 -19.36 3.09
CA SER A 95 -6.75 -20.47 3.99
C SER A 95 -7.53 -20.47 5.31
N LEU A 96 -8.11 -19.32 5.70
CA LEU A 96 -8.90 -19.13 6.92
C LEU A 96 -10.40 -18.90 6.64
N LYS A 97 -10.84 -19.16 5.39
CA LYS A 97 -12.23 -18.93 4.95
C LYS A 97 -13.23 -19.82 5.68
N GLU A 98 -12.81 -21.04 6.03
CA GLU A 98 -13.66 -22.02 6.69
C GLU A 98 -13.79 -21.77 8.20
N ALA A 99 -14.80 -22.39 8.82
CA ALA A 99 -14.96 -22.39 10.26
C ALA A 99 -13.70 -22.98 10.93
N PRO A 100 -13.27 -22.47 12.09
CA PRO A 100 -13.96 -21.50 12.95
C PRO A 100 -13.64 -20.02 12.64
N TYR A 101 -12.75 -19.75 11.68
CA TYR A 101 -12.20 -18.41 11.52
C TYR A 101 -13.03 -17.52 10.60
N SER A 102 -13.57 -18.02 9.49
CA SER A 102 -14.35 -17.19 8.56
C SER A 102 -13.65 -15.86 8.22
N LEU A 103 -12.34 -15.93 7.97
CA LEU A 103 -11.51 -14.77 7.63
C LEU A 103 -10.95 -14.93 6.22
N VAL A 104 -10.81 -13.81 5.52
CA VAL A 104 -10.03 -13.72 4.28
C VAL A 104 -8.90 -12.74 4.51
N ARG A 105 -7.69 -13.14 4.16
CA ARG A 105 -6.52 -12.26 4.25
C ARG A 105 -6.24 -11.67 2.88
N ILE A 106 -6.10 -10.35 2.83
CA ILE A 106 -5.77 -9.62 1.61
C ILE A 106 -4.41 -8.96 1.82
N THR A 107 -3.47 -9.24 0.93
CA THR A 107 -2.17 -8.57 0.88
C THR A 107 -2.09 -7.78 -0.41
N SER A 108 -1.87 -6.47 -0.33
CA SER A 108 -1.69 -5.62 -1.49
C SER A 108 -0.32 -4.97 -1.48
N THR A 109 0.38 -5.02 -2.60
CA THR A 109 1.68 -4.37 -2.80
C THR A 109 1.51 -3.26 -3.82
N GLY A 110 1.66 -2.01 -3.40
CA GLY A 110 1.70 -0.87 -4.30
C GLY A 110 3.10 -0.69 -4.87
N ARG A 111 3.21 -0.59 -6.20
CA ARG A 111 4.45 -0.43 -6.96
C ARG A 111 4.45 0.90 -7.70
N LEU A 112 5.54 1.63 -7.52
CA LEU A 112 5.81 2.87 -8.25
C LEU A 112 7.19 2.78 -8.88
N VAL A 113 7.29 2.98 -10.21
CA VAL A 113 8.56 2.97 -10.93
C VAL A 113 8.96 4.41 -11.25
N ARG A 114 10.15 4.83 -10.84
CA ARG A 114 10.70 6.17 -11.11
C ARG A 114 12.19 6.09 -11.36
N GLN A 115 12.66 6.66 -12.48
CA GLN A 115 14.10 6.73 -12.80
C GLN A 115 14.81 5.37 -12.70
N ASN A 116 14.14 4.28 -13.11
CA ASN A 116 14.58 2.88 -12.97
C ASN A 116 14.68 2.34 -11.54
N GLU A 117 14.27 3.09 -10.53
CA GLU A 117 14.09 2.62 -9.16
C GLU A 117 12.62 2.26 -8.93
N GLU A 118 12.38 1.08 -8.35
CA GLU A 118 11.05 0.62 -8.00
C GLU A 118 10.84 0.76 -6.49
N ILE A 119 9.82 1.54 -6.11
CA ILE A 119 9.43 1.75 -4.73
C ILE A 119 8.20 0.89 -4.47
N ARG A 120 8.31 0.00 -3.48
CA ARG A 120 7.26 -0.94 -3.11
C ARG A 120 6.83 -0.73 -1.67
N LYS A 121 5.53 -0.81 -1.40
CA LYS A 121 5.00 -0.90 -0.05
C LYS A 121 3.88 -1.93 0.00
N THR A 122 3.90 -2.75 1.04
CA THR A 122 2.96 -3.84 1.22
C THR A 122 2.06 -3.57 2.42
N VAL A 123 0.76 -3.74 2.23
CA VAL A 123 -0.26 -3.67 3.27
C VAL A 123 -0.97 -5.01 3.33
N ARG A 124 -1.14 -5.55 4.54
CA ARG A 124 -1.90 -6.78 4.78
C ARG A 124 -3.06 -6.48 5.70
N VAL A 125 -4.23 -6.97 5.33
CA VAL A 125 -5.44 -6.87 6.15
C VAL A 125 -6.13 -8.22 6.26
N GLU A 126 -6.95 -8.36 7.29
CA GLU A 126 -7.85 -9.50 7.45
C GLU A 126 -9.28 -8.98 7.48
N LEU A 127 -10.15 -9.58 6.67
CA LEU A 127 -11.57 -9.26 6.57
C LEU A 127 -12.39 -10.38 7.20
N ASP A 128 -13.41 -10.00 7.96
CA ASP A 128 -14.41 -10.94 8.45
C ASP A 128 -15.45 -11.20 7.36
N ILE A 129 -15.64 -12.48 7.01
CA ILE A 129 -16.63 -12.94 6.03
C ILE A 129 -17.73 -13.77 6.67
N SER A 130 -17.83 -13.79 8.00
CA SER A 130 -18.92 -14.46 8.70
C SER A 130 -20.21 -13.64 8.58
N PRO A 131 -21.29 -14.18 8.01
CA PRO A 131 -22.57 -13.46 7.93
C PRO A 131 -23.24 -13.32 9.30
N THR A 132 -22.98 -14.25 10.21
CA THR A 132 -23.51 -14.25 11.59
C THR A 132 -22.44 -13.89 12.61
N ASP A 133 -22.87 -13.29 13.72
CA ASP A 133 -21.99 -12.96 14.82
C ASP A 133 -21.45 -14.25 15.47
N ARG A 134 -20.14 -14.28 15.71
CA ARG A 134 -19.43 -15.43 16.28
C ARG A 134 -19.28 -15.33 17.80
N ARG A 135 -19.74 -14.24 18.41
CA ARG A 135 -19.79 -14.09 19.86
C ARG A 135 -20.82 -15.04 20.44
N ALA A 136 -20.44 -15.73 21.52
CA ALA A 136 -21.29 -16.72 22.18
C ALA A 136 -22.67 -16.12 22.55
N GLY A 137 -23.74 -16.77 22.12
CA GLY A 137 -25.13 -16.35 22.37
C GLY A 137 -25.71 -15.38 21.35
N HIS A 138 -24.95 -15.02 20.29
CA HIS A 138 -25.38 -14.14 19.20
C HIS A 138 -25.33 -14.85 17.83
N GLU A 139 -25.29 -16.18 17.78
CA GLU A 139 -25.05 -16.94 16.54
C GLU A 139 -26.15 -16.74 15.48
N THR A 140 -27.32 -16.23 15.88
CA THR A 140 -28.45 -15.90 14.99
C THR A 140 -28.48 -14.44 14.57
N GLU A 141 -27.65 -13.58 15.16
CA GLU A 141 -27.59 -12.16 14.85
C GLU A 141 -26.66 -11.89 13.65
N GLU A 142 -26.98 -10.86 12.88
CA GLU A 142 -26.13 -10.41 11.78
C GLU A 142 -24.79 -9.87 12.31
N ASN A 143 -23.69 -10.28 11.67
CA ASN A 143 -22.37 -9.80 12.07
C ASN A 143 -22.20 -8.32 11.70
N PRO A 144 -22.02 -7.40 12.67
CA PRO A 144 -21.79 -5.98 12.36
C PRO A 144 -20.45 -5.74 11.64
N ASN A 145 -19.54 -6.73 11.65
CA ASN A 145 -18.24 -6.69 11.00
C ASN A 145 -18.18 -7.44 9.67
N PHE A 146 -19.32 -7.89 9.13
CA PHE A 146 -19.35 -8.55 7.83
C PHE A 146 -18.72 -7.66 6.74
N PHE A 147 -17.71 -8.20 6.04
CA PHE A 147 -16.83 -7.50 5.09
C PHE A 147 -16.07 -6.28 5.63
N LYS A 148 -15.96 -6.14 6.95
CA LYS A 148 -15.12 -5.11 7.57
C LYS A 148 -13.72 -5.64 7.85
N ILE A 149 -12.76 -4.72 7.78
CA ILE A 149 -11.38 -5.01 8.14
C ILE A 149 -11.29 -5.13 9.65
N VAL A 150 -10.88 -6.30 10.13
CA VAL A 150 -10.72 -6.59 11.57
C VAL A 150 -9.28 -6.44 12.04
N ASN A 151 -8.32 -6.59 11.13
CA ASN A 151 -6.90 -6.48 11.42
C ASN A 151 -6.18 -5.73 10.30
N TRP A 152 -5.32 -4.78 10.67
CA TRP A 152 -4.55 -3.95 9.75
C TRP A 152 -3.06 -4.02 10.10
N ASN A 153 -2.27 -4.59 9.20
CA ASN A 153 -0.82 -4.73 9.36
C ASN A 153 -0.09 -4.09 8.19
N GLU A 154 0.61 -2.99 8.45
CA GLU A 154 1.53 -2.40 7.49
C GLU A 154 2.92 -2.97 7.75
N GLU A 155 3.47 -3.71 6.78
CA GLU A 155 4.85 -4.15 6.88
C GLU A 155 5.76 -2.93 6.68
N VAL A 156 6.45 -2.53 7.76
CA VAL A 156 7.56 -1.59 7.65
C VAL A 156 8.74 -2.38 7.08
N GLN A 157 8.91 -2.35 5.76
CA GLN A 157 10.18 -2.80 5.17
C GLN A 157 11.29 -1.91 5.73
N GLN A 158 12.15 -2.51 6.55
CA GLN A 158 13.39 -1.92 7.08
C GLN A 158 14.48 -1.96 6.03
#